data_AF-A0A944NSY4-F1
#
_entry.id   AF-A0A944NSY4-F1
#
_cell.length_a   1.000
_cell.length_b   1.000
_cell.length_c   1.000
_cell.angle_alpha   90.00
_cell.angle_beta   90.00
_cell.angle_gamma   90.00
#
_symmetry.space_group_name_H-M   'P 1'
#
loop_
_entity.id
_entity.type
_entity.pdbx_description
1 polymer ?
#
loop_
_entity_poly.entity_id
_entity_poly.type
_entity_poly.pdbx_seq_one_letter_code
_entity_poly.pdbx_strand_id
1 'polypeptide(L)' 'AAMAAALEVGARDGMEAKTVVAILPDFADRYLSTALLDGLA' A
#
# COMPACT_ATOMS: atom_id res chain seq x y z
N ALA A 1 -3.27 0.89 2.87
CA ALA A 1 -4.33 1.49 2.04
C ALA A 1 -3.84 1.81 0.62
N ALA A 2 -2.99 2.83 0.43
CA ALA A 2 -2.59 3.29 -0.91
C ALA A 2 -1.97 2.19 -1.79
N MET A 3 -1.08 1.36 -1.24
CA MET A 3 -0.48 0.24 -1.97
C MET A 3 -1.54 -0.77 -2.46
N ALA A 4 -2.47 -1.17 -1.59
CA ALA A 4 -3.54 -2.10 -1.96
C ALA A 4 -4.39 -1.55 -3.10
N ALA A 5 -4.80 -0.28 -3.02
CA ALA A 5 -5.55 0.38 -4.08
C ALA A 5 -4.74 0.48 -5.39
N ALA A 6 -3.44 0.76 -5.31
CA ALA A 6 -2.58 0.83 -6.49
C ALA A 6 -2.49 -0.52 -7.21
N LEU A 7 -2.41 -1.62 -6.46
CA LEU A 7 -2.43 -2.97 -7.02
C LEU A 7 -3.79 -3.31 -7.67
N GLU A 8 -4.89 -3.01 -6.98
CA GLU A 8 -6.24 -3.20 -7.53
C GLU A 8 -6.47 -2.36 -8.80
N VAL A 9 -5.96 -1.14 -8.84
CA VAL A 9 -6.04 -0.27 -10.03
C VAL A 9 -5.16 -0.79 -11.15
N GLY A 10 -3.91 -1.18 -10.86
CA GLY A 10 -2.97 -1.68 -11.86
C GLY A 10 -3.39 -3.01 -12.49
N ALA A 11 -4.23 -3.79 -11.82
CA ALA A 11 -4.76 -5.05 -12.32
C ALA A 11 -6.01 -4.91 -13.22
N ARG A 12 -6.52 -3.69 -13.46
CA ARG A 12 -7.69 -3.46 -14.32
C ARG A 12 -7.31 -3.54 -15.79
N ASP A 13 -8.23 -4.04 -16.62
CA ASP A 13 -8.08 -4.04 -18.06
C ASP A 13 -7.71 -2.64 -18.59
N GLY A 14 -6.69 -2.57 -19.45
CA GLY A 14 -6.21 -1.31 -20.03
C GLY A 14 -5.17 -0.57 -19.20
N MET A 15 -4.56 -1.24 -18.22
CA MET A 15 -3.45 -0.74 -17.38
C MET A 15 -2.09 -1.40 -17.65
N GLU A 16 -2.01 -2.39 -18.54
CA GLU A 16 -0.88 -3.31 -18.77
C GLU A 16 0.43 -2.60 -19.19
N ALA A 17 0.33 -1.38 -19.71
CA ALA A 17 1.47 -0.57 -20.14
C ALA A 17 1.51 0.82 -19.47
N LYS A 18 0.74 1.02 -18.40
CA LYS A 18 0.67 2.30 -17.67
C LYS A 18 1.45 2.21 -16.37
N THR A 19 2.16 3.29 -16.04
CA THR A 19 2.83 3.41 -14.74
C THR A 19 1.84 3.93 -13.70
N VAL A 20 1.55 3.12 -12.68
CA VAL A 20 0.78 3.54 -11.49
C VAL A 20 1.76 4.06 -10.44
N VAL A 21 1.54 5.29 -9.97
CA VAL A 21 2.35 5.91 -8.91
C VAL A 21 1.47 6.10 -7.68
N ALA A 22 1.95 5.63 -6.53
CA ALA A 22 1.28 5.77 -5.24
C ALA A 22 2.25 6.30 -4.18
N ILE A 23 1.71 7.07 -3.23
CA ILE A 23 2.49 7.66 -2.14
C ILE A 23 2.30 6.82 -0.88
N LEU A 24 3.42 6.48 -0.24
CA LEU A 24 3.45 5.99 1.13
C LEU A 24 3.86 7.16 2.02
N PRO A 25 2.95 7.71 2.85
CA PRO A 25 3.13 9.03 3.46
C PRO A 25 4.16 9.05 4.60
N ASP A 26 4.55 7.90 5.13
CA ASP A 26 5.36 7.78 6.33
C ASP A 26 6.00 6.39 6.53
N PHE A 27 6.68 6.24 7.68
CA PHE A 27 7.34 5.01 8.13
C PHE A 27 6.54 4.29 9.22
N ALA A 28 6.71 2.96 9.27
CA ALA A 28 6.01 2.08 10.20
C ALA A 28 6.36 2.29 11.69
N ASP A 29 7.54 2.84 12.02
CA ASP A 29 7.97 3.04 13.41
C ASP A 29 7.03 3.97 14.22
N ARG A 30 6.25 4.81 13.55
CA ARG A 30 5.22 5.64 14.21
C ARG A 30 4.01 4.84 14.69
N TYR A 31 3.91 3.58 14.27
CA TYR A 31 2.74 2.72 14.45
C TYR A 31 3.03 1.50 15.33
N LEU A 32 4.15 1.48 16.06
CA LEU A 32 4.57 0.37 16.92
C LEU A 32 3.52 -0.08 17.94
N SER A 33 2.66 0.84 18.39
CA SER A 33 1.63 0.59 19.40
C SER A 33 0.21 0.51 18.81
N THR A 34 0.10 0.16 17.52
CA THR A 34 -1.18 0.07 16.82
C THR A 34 -1.37 -1.32 16.21
N ALA A 35 -2.61 -1.61 15.80
CA ALA A 35 -2.95 -2.87 15.14
C ALA A 35 -2.14 -3.19 13.88
N LEU A 36 -1.42 -2.22 13.30
CA LEU A 36 -0.54 -2.45 12.16
C LEU A 36 0.52 -3.54 12.45
N LEU A 37 1.02 -3.62 13.69
CA LEU A 37 2.07 -4.56 14.09
C LEU A 37 1.60 -5.62 15.10
N ASP A 38 0.28 -5.76 15.29
CA ASP A 38 -0.26 -6.86 16.09
C ASP A 38 0.13 -8.21 15.43
N GLY A 39 0.61 -9.17 16.24
CA GLY A 39 0.96 -10.52 15.76
C GLY A 39 2.38 -10.67 15.20
N LEU A 40 3.25 -9.68 15.40
CA LEU A 40 4.67 -9.74 15.01
C LEU A 40 5.61 -10.30 16.12
N ALA A 41 5.05 -10.85 17.21
CA ALA A 41 5.78 -11.45 18.34
C ALA A 41 5.80 -12.98 18.24
#